data_AF-A0A2R7K316-F1
#
_entry.id   AF-A0A2R7K316-F1
#
_cell.length_a   1.000
_cell.length_b   1.000
_cell.length_c   1.000
_cell.angle_alpha   90.00
_cell.angle_beta   90.00
_cell.angle_gamma   90.00
#
_symmetry.space_group_name_H-M   'P 1'
#
loop_
_entity.id
_entity.type
_entity.pdbx_description
1 polymer ?
#
loop_
_entity_poly.entity_id
_entity_poly.type
_entity_poly.pdbx_seq_one_letter_code
_entity_poly.pdbx_strand_id
1 'polypeptide(L)'
;MKSIKKIGLFLLFILGVNTLKAQEIAQTEIGTVANTKLLLYEYYNHTGPEWIKLFRMKNYNADLGFWGRSGVSGRVYFVDYQGEGGAFVDFSFPQYISAQQKPVITLNGASVKDIEWYAFPGSDGPGRDYYDVYIKTPGFHVGLSFLVRGSDYVPVFTKADQPTTTANWSYSLSPESFNFYSGTGRLGLGTLNPTERLSVNGKIRAQELKIEAANWPDYVFEKDYQLPTLEQTEKHIKLNGHLPGIPSAAEVKAEGIEVGDMNAKLLKKIEELTLHLIDQNKRQEEQSKEIQYLKSKIK
;
A
#
# COMPACT_ATOMS: atom_id res chain seq x y z
N MET A 1 58.17 42.36 37.17
CA MET A 1 56.79 42.88 37.25
C MET A 1 56.16 42.75 35.87
N LYS A 2 54.96 42.14 35.79
CA LYS A 2 54.15 41.78 34.60
C LYS A 2 54.65 40.57 33.79
N SER A 3 53.85 39.55 33.47
CA SER A 3 52.65 38.94 34.04
C SER A 3 52.45 37.66 33.22
N ILE A 4 52.59 36.51 33.86
CA ILE A 4 52.23 35.19 33.33
C ILE A 4 50.70 35.12 33.29
N LYS A 5 50.09 35.13 32.09
CA LYS A 5 48.70 34.69 31.84
C LYS A 5 48.56 34.15 30.41
N LYS A 6 49.07 32.94 30.19
CA LYS A 6 48.71 32.04 29.08
C LYS A 6 48.54 30.63 29.64
N ILE A 7 47.49 30.39 30.41
CA ILE A 7 46.90 29.08 30.70
C ILE A 7 45.49 29.42 31.20
N GLY A 8 44.46 29.10 30.42
CA GLY A 8 43.08 29.38 30.81
C GLY A 8 42.10 29.51 29.67
N LEU A 9 42.22 28.71 28.60
CA LEU A 9 41.12 28.53 27.64
C LEU A 9 41.33 27.25 26.81
N PHE A 10 41.58 26.11 27.47
CA PHE A 10 41.69 24.81 26.79
C PHE A 10 41.09 23.65 27.61
N LEU A 11 40.12 23.96 28.50
CA LEU A 11 39.50 22.98 29.39
C LEU A 11 38.00 23.24 29.56
N LEU A 12 37.32 23.54 28.45
CA LEU A 12 35.85 23.56 28.39
C LEU A 12 35.33 23.00 27.05
N PHE A 13 36.01 21.99 26.49
CA PHE A 13 35.57 21.30 25.27
C PHE A 13 35.28 19.80 25.47
N ILE A 14 35.28 19.30 26.72
CA ILE A 14 35.11 17.87 27.02
C ILE A 14 33.90 17.62 27.94
N LEU A 15 32.87 18.47 27.95
CA LEU A 15 31.64 18.23 28.73
C LEU A 15 30.34 18.71 28.08
N GLY A 16 30.36 19.04 26.78
CA GLY A 16 29.19 19.51 26.03
C GLY A 16 28.84 18.67 24.80
N VAL A 17 29.44 17.50 24.62
CA VAL A 17 29.17 16.61 23.47
C VAL A 17 28.18 15.56 23.96
N ASN A 18 26.87 15.82 23.86
CA ASN A 18 25.75 14.83 23.81
C ASN A 18 24.40 15.44 24.23
N THR A 19 23.91 16.48 23.56
CA THR A 19 22.52 16.94 23.80
C THR A 19 21.73 17.32 22.54
N LEU A 20 22.37 17.50 21.38
CA LEU A 20 21.63 17.76 20.14
C LEU A 20 21.25 16.44 19.48
N LYS A 21 19.95 16.16 19.47
CA LYS A 21 19.40 14.97 18.81
C LYS A 21 19.39 15.07 17.29
N ALA A 22 19.36 16.28 16.75
CA ALA A 22 19.32 16.55 15.30
C ALA A 22 20.47 17.47 14.91
N GLN A 23 21.16 17.14 13.81
CA GLN A 23 22.22 17.97 13.24
C GLN A 23 22.11 18.01 11.71
N GLU A 24 22.13 19.22 11.14
CA GLU A 24 22.39 19.41 9.72
C GLU A 24 23.88 19.24 9.46
N ILE A 25 24.22 18.38 8.50
CA ILE A 25 25.61 17.99 8.22
C ILE A 25 26.11 18.71 6.97
N ALA A 26 25.23 18.87 5.99
CA ALA A 26 25.55 19.53 4.74
C ALA A 26 24.28 20.08 4.07
N GLN A 27 24.46 21.23 3.42
CA GLN A 27 23.52 21.78 2.47
C GLN A 27 24.30 22.21 1.21
N THR A 28 23.75 21.92 0.04
CA THR A 28 24.24 22.48 -1.23
C THR A 28 23.09 22.93 -2.11
N GLU A 29 23.29 24.04 -2.81
CA GLU A 29 22.43 24.41 -3.93
C GLU A 29 22.82 23.57 -5.16
N ILE A 30 21.82 23.12 -5.92
CA ILE A 30 22.03 22.23 -7.07
C ILE A 30 21.40 22.86 -8.32
N GLY A 31 22.18 22.96 -9.39
CA GLY A 31 21.73 23.42 -10.70
C GLY A 31 21.83 24.93 -10.90
N THR A 32 21.37 25.39 -12.07
CA THR A 32 21.43 26.80 -12.51
C THR A 32 20.19 27.62 -12.16
N VAL A 33 19.15 26.96 -11.62
CA VAL A 33 17.89 27.60 -11.25
C VAL A 33 17.88 27.80 -9.74
N ALA A 34 17.75 29.05 -9.30
CA ALA A 34 17.62 29.39 -7.88
C ALA A 34 16.51 28.53 -7.22
N ASN A 35 16.78 28.05 -6.00
CA ASN A 35 15.85 27.33 -5.12
C ASN A 35 15.82 25.79 -5.20
N THR A 36 16.80 25.10 -5.76
CA THR A 36 16.94 23.63 -5.54
C THR A 36 18.07 23.36 -4.55
N LYS A 37 17.77 22.62 -3.48
CA LYS A 37 18.70 22.34 -2.37
C LYS A 37 18.73 20.84 -2.06
N LEU A 38 19.92 20.31 -1.82
CA LEU A 38 20.11 19.02 -1.17
C LEU A 38 20.51 19.28 0.28
N LEU A 39 19.77 18.67 1.20
CA LEU A 39 19.97 18.78 2.64
C LEU A 39 20.26 17.40 3.21
N LEU A 40 21.28 17.31 4.05
CA LEU A 40 21.66 16.09 4.75
C LEU A 40 21.57 16.32 6.27
N TYR A 41 20.79 15.48 6.94
CA TYR A 41 20.60 15.52 8.38
C TYR A 41 20.90 14.15 9.00
N GLU A 42 21.39 14.14 10.23
CA GLU A 42 21.41 12.94 11.07
C GLU A 42 20.71 13.21 12.41
N TYR A 43 20.03 12.18 12.90
CA TYR A 43 19.38 12.15 14.20
C TYR A 43 19.92 11.02 15.06
N TYR A 44 20.56 11.41 16.16
CA TYR A 44 21.26 10.53 17.09
C TYR A 44 20.59 10.53 18.48
N ASN A 45 20.98 9.56 19.30
CA ASN A 45 20.75 9.56 20.75
C ASN A 45 19.26 9.55 21.17
N HIS A 46 18.41 8.79 20.47
CA HIS A 46 17.08 8.44 20.99
C HIS A 46 17.07 6.99 21.48
N THR A 47 16.42 6.76 22.62
CA THR A 47 16.42 5.49 23.35
C THR A 47 15.10 4.73 23.20
N GLY A 48 14.23 5.18 22.29
CA GLY A 48 12.91 4.63 22.07
C GLY A 48 12.17 5.37 20.96
N PRO A 49 10.91 4.99 20.68
CA PRO A 49 10.12 5.62 19.65
C PRO A 49 9.85 7.09 19.95
N GLU A 50 10.19 7.97 19.02
CA GLU A 50 9.94 9.41 19.13
C GLU A 50 9.26 9.93 17.87
N TRP A 51 8.35 10.89 18.06
CA TRP A 51 7.83 11.69 16.97
C TRP A 51 8.89 12.71 16.54
N ILE A 52 9.22 12.70 15.26
CA ILE A 52 10.13 13.66 14.64
C ILE A 52 9.34 14.38 13.57
N LYS A 53 9.23 15.70 13.70
CA LYS A 53 8.72 16.54 12.64
C LYS A 53 9.80 16.69 11.60
N LEU A 54 9.58 16.15 10.40
CA LEU A 54 10.55 16.25 9.32
C LEU A 54 10.52 17.64 8.71
N PHE A 55 9.35 18.08 8.26
CA PHE A 55 9.18 19.35 7.56
C PHE A 55 7.75 19.84 7.59
N ARG A 56 7.59 21.13 7.26
CA ARG A 56 6.31 21.72 6.88
C ARG A 56 6.29 21.97 5.38
N MET A 57 5.21 21.53 4.74
CA MET A 57 4.91 21.81 3.34
C MET A 57 3.70 22.73 3.27
N LYS A 58 3.85 23.93 2.69
CA LYS A 58 2.71 24.81 2.43
C LYS A 58 1.92 24.26 1.25
N ASN A 59 0.65 23.93 1.45
CA ASN A 59 -0.26 23.54 0.38
C ASN A 59 -1.03 24.74 -0.18
N TYR A 60 -0.45 25.93 -0.02
CA TYR A 60 -0.97 27.21 -0.49
C TYR A 60 0.20 28.07 -0.94
N ASN A 61 0.10 28.65 -2.14
CA ASN A 61 0.74 29.91 -2.48
C ASN A 61 0.20 30.38 -3.85
N ALA A 62 -0.48 31.53 -3.88
CA ALA A 62 -0.99 32.12 -5.12
C ALA A 62 0.10 32.89 -5.88
N ASP A 63 1.12 33.39 -5.16
CA ASP A 63 2.05 34.41 -5.67
C ASP A 63 3.32 33.80 -6.31
N LEU A 64 3.58 32.51 -6.07
CA LEU A 64 4.81 31.84 -6.53
C LEU A 64 4.68 31.19 -7.92
N GLY A 65 3.51 31.25 -8.55
CA GLY A 65 3.24 30.57 -9.83
C GLY A 65 3.51 29.05 -9.79
N PHE A 66 3.50 28.38 -10.94
CA PHE A 66 3.81 26.95 -11.03
C PHE A 66 5.25 26.62 -10.60
N TRP A 67 6.19 27.53 -10.88
CA TRP A 67 7.63 27.31 -10.70
C TRP A 67 8.18 27.64 -9.31
N GLY A 68 7.42 28.35 -8.47
CA GLY A 68 7.86 28.71 -7.12
C GLY A 68 7.27 27.83 -6.01
N ARG A 69 6.36 26.89 -6.32
CA ARG A 69 5.83 25.93 -5.33
C ARG A 69 6.80 24.78 -5.08
N SER A 70 6.97 24.38 -3.82
CA SER A 70 7.95 23.36 -3.48
C SER A 70 7.44 21.93 -3.56
N GLY A 71 8.23 21.06 -4.18
CA GLY A 71 8.12 19.61 -4.02
C GLY A 71 9.31 19.12 -3.20
N VAL A 72 9.10 18.05 -2.43
CA VAL A 72 10.18 17.39 -1.70
C VAL A 72 10.22 15.91 -2.06
N SER A 73 11.42 15.43 -2.32
CA SER A 73 11.70 14.01 -2.37
C SER A 73 12.88 13.71 -1.49
N GLY A 74 12.96 12.51 -0.95
CA GLY A 74 14.07 12.18 -0.07
C GLY A 74 14.07 10.74 0.35
N ARG A 75 15.12 10.43 1.10
CA ARG A 75 15.35 9.13 1.68
C ARG A 75 15.61 9.29 3.17
N VAL A 76 14.90 8.51 3.97
CA VAL A 76 15.23 8.23 5.36
C VAL A 76 15.93 6.89 5.38
N TYR A 77 17.18 6.85 5.85
CA TYR A 77 17.90 5.61 6.10
C TYR A 77 18.02 5.39 7.60
N PHE A 78 17.98 4.14 8.01
CA PHE A 78 18.17 3.77 9.41
C PHE A 78 18.95 2.48 9.48
N VAL A 79 19.85 2.43 10.46
CA VAL A 79 20.71 1.28 10.70
C VAL A 79 20.22 0.64 11.98
N ASP A 80 19.70 -0.57 11.84
CA ASP A 80 19.43 -1.42 12.98
C ASP A 80 20.75 -2.00 13.49
N TYR A 81 21.08 -1.73 14.76
CA TYR A 81 22.28 -2.26 15.40
C TYR A 81 22.19 -3.77 15.70
N GLN A 82 21.03 -4.40 15.50
CA GLN A 82 20.83 -5.84 15.71
C GLN A 82 21.34 -6.71 14.54
N GLY A 83 21.92 -6.12 13.49
CA GLY A 83 22.60 -6.86 12.42
C GLY A 83 21.72 -7.23 11.21
N GLU A 84 20.43 -6.88 11.23
CA GLU A 84 19.53 -6.95 10.06
C GLU A 84 19.40 -5.61 9.31
N GLY A 85 20.37 -4.70 9.56
CA GLY A 85 20.34 -3.33 9.04
C GLY A 85 20.23 -3.21 7.51
N GLY A 86 19.89 -2.00 7.05
CA GLY A 86 19.75 -1.72 5.62
C GLY A 86 18.30 -1.52 5.20
N ALA A 87 17.56 -0.72 5.96
CA ALA A 87 16.20 -0.34 5.61
C ALA A 87 16.13 1.16 5.34
N PHE A 88 15.25 1.53 4.42
CA PHE A 88 15.06 2.92 4.03
C PHE A 88 13.64 3.19 3.58
N VAL A 89 13.26 4.46 3.74
CA VAL A 89 12.00 5.03 3.29
C VAL A 89 12.33 6.05 2.21
N ASP A 90 11.88 5.78 0.98
CA ASP A 90 11.82 6.81 -0.05
C ASP A 90 10.46 7.49 0.00
N PHE A 91 10.46 8.81 -0.07
CA PHE A 91 9.24 9.59 -0.11
C PHE A 91 9.30 10.64 -1.20
N SER A 92 8.14 10.95 -1.76
CA SER A 92 7.94 12.03 -2.71
C SER A 92 6.62 12.71 -2.39
N PHE A 93 6.69 13.97 -1.99
CA PHE A 93 5.53 14.82 -1.79
C PHE A 93 5.41 15.79 -2.98
N PRO A 94 4.25 15.82 -3.65
CA PRO A 94 4.02 16.72 -4.76
C PRO A 94 3.98 18.18 -4.30
N GLN A 95 4.08 19.11 -5.25
CA GLN A 95 3.93 20.55 -4.99
C GLN A 95 2.55 20.96 -4.46
N TYR A 96 1.56 20.10 -4.66
CA TYR A 96 0.19 20.29 -4.20
C TYR A 96 -0.38 18.93 -3.84
N ILE A 97 -0.92 18.80 -2.63
CA ILE A 97 -1.60 17.59 -2.20
C ILE A 97 -3.11 17.80 -2.32
N SER A 98 -3.75 16.85 -3.01
CA SER A 98 -5.19 16.77 -3.25
C SER A 98 -5.64 15.31 -3.30
N ALA A 99 -6.91 15.08 -3.61
CA ALA A 99 -7.42 13.73 -3.83
C ALA A 99 -6.74 13.01 -5.02
N GLN A 100 -6.29 13.76 -6.03
CA GLN A 100 -5.64 13.23 -7.24
C GLN A 100 -4.11 13.26 -7.16
N GLN A 101 -3.54 14.23 -6.45
CA GLN A 101 -2.10 14.36 -6.25
C GLN A 101 -1.77 14.00 -4.82
N LYS A 102 -1.34 12.75 -4.61
CA LYS A 102 -1.03 12.21 -3.29
C LYS A 102 0.48 12.07 -3.11
N PRO A 103 1.00 12.10 -1.87
CA PRO A 103 2.37 11.66 -1.63
C PRO A 103 2.54 10.19 -2.03
N VAL A 104 3.76 9.83 -2.39
CA VAL A 104 4.17 8.44 -2.66
C VAL A 104 5.27 8.07 -1.67
N ILE A 105 5.08 6.94 -0.99
CA ILE A 105 6.02 6.41 0.01
C ILE A 105 6.40 4.98 -0.38
N THR A 106 7.69 4.69 -0.39
CA THR A 106 8.23 3.34 -0.60
C THR A 106 9.06 2.95 0.61
N LEU A 107 8.68 1.87 1.27
CA LEU A 107 9.37 1.32 2.43
C LEU A 107 10.10 0.04 2.04
N ASN A 108 11.37 -0.06 2.38
CA ASN A 108 12.24 -1.19 2.02
C ASN A 108 12.99 -1.71 3.25
N GLY A 109 13.03 -3.03 3.43
CA GLY A 109 13.85 -3.70 4.45
C GLY A 109 13.06 -4.29 5.63
N ALA A 110 13.75 -5.02 6.51
CA ALA A 110 13.14 -5.85 7.56
C ALA A 110 12.49 -5.05 8.71
N SER A 111 13.05 -3.89 9.07
CA SER A 111 12.62 -3.10 10.24
C SER A 111 11.79 -1.85 9.86
N VAL A 112 11.38 -1.72 8.60
CA VAL A 112 10.63 -0.55 8.13
C VAL A 112 9.17 -0.56 8.57
N LYS A 113 8.64 -1.73 8.95
CA LYS A 113 7.31 -1.88 9.56
C LYS A 113 7.16 -1.12 10.88
N ASP A 114 8.28 -0.82 11.54
CA ASP A 114 8.33 -0.09 12.81
C ASP A 114 8.41 1.43 12.60
N ILE A 115 8.44 1.88 11.34
CA ILE A 115 8.35 3.29 10.98
C ILE A 115 6.92 3.61 10.59
N GLU A 116 6.38 4.60 11.30
CA GLU A 116 5.09 5.17 10.96
C GLU A 116 5.32 6.58 10.41
N TRP A 117 4.63 6.92 9.32
CA TRP A 117 4.65 8.27 8.76
C TRP A 117 3.27 8.87 8.79
N TYR A 118 3.22 10.19 8.96
CA TYR A 118 1.97 10.93 9.06
C TYR A 118 2.12 12.32 8.45
N ALA A 119 1.11 12.77 7.74
CA ALA A 119 0.95 14.15 7.29
C ALA A 119 -0.32 14.73 7.92
N PHE A 120 -0.13 15.71 8.81
CA PHE A 120 -1.23 16.37 9.52
C PHE A 120 -1.58 17.69 8.86
N PRO A 121 -2.86 17.97 8.60
CA PRO A 121 -3.29 19.27 8.12
C PRO A 121 -3.14 20.34 9.19
N GLY A 122 -2.89 21.56 8.75
CA GLY A 122 -3.08 22.76 9.54
C GLY A 122 -3.43 23.93 8.64
N SER A 123 -3.79 25.06 9.25
CA SER A 123 -4.17 26.27 8.53
C SER A 123 -3.49 27.48 9.14
N ASP A 124 -2.90 28.33 8.30
CA ASP A 124 -2.40 29.66 8.68
C ASP A 124 -3.49 30.73 8.48
N GLY A 125 -4.72 30.36 8.09
CA GLY A 125 -5.85 31.26 7.81
C GLY A 125 -6.66 30.82 6.60
N PRO A 126 -7.73 31.56 6.22
CA PRO A 126 -8.60 31.16 5.12
C PRO A 126 -7.85 30.88 3.81
N GLY A 127 -7.95 29.66 3.28
CA GLY A 127 -7.28 29.22 2.05
C GLY A 127 -5.77 29.01 2.17
N ARG A 128 -5.23 28.97 3.39
CA ARG A 128 -3.79 28.82 3.66
C ARG A 128 -3.48 27.52 4.40
N ASP A 129 -3.75 26.40 3.72
CA ASP A 129 -3.60 25.06 4.30
C ASP A 129 -2.17 24.53 4.16
N TYR A 130 -1.59 24.02 5.24
CA TYR A 130 -0.28 23.36 5.20
C TYR A 130 -0.37 21.92 5.68
N TYR A 131 0.68 21.16 5.41
CA TYR A 131 0.89 19.84 5.97
C TYR A 131 2.19 19.78 6.75
N ASP A 132 2.08 19.37 8.00
CA ASP A 132 3.25 19.00 8.80
C ASP A 132 3.47 17.50 8.68
N VAL A 133 4.65 17.11 8.21
CA VAL A 133 5.02 15.70 8.00
C VAL A 133 5.89 15.23 9.14
N TYR A 134 5.48 14.11 9.72
CA TYR A 134 6.16 13.47 10.84
C TYR A 134 6.50 12.03 10.48
N ILE A 135 7.57 11.57 11.10
CA ILE A 135 7.82 10.15 11.29
C ILE A 135 7.78 9.84 12.77
N LYS A 136 7.28 8.67 13.10
CA LYS A 136 7.51 8.05 14.39
C LYS A 136 8.61 7.04 14.18
N THR A 137 9.75 7.32 14.78
CA THR A 137 10.94 6.50 14.66
C THR A 137 10.83 5.24 15.50
N PRO A 138 11.52 4.16 15.12
CA PRO A 138 11.82 3.07 16.04
C PRO A 138 12.85 3.53 17.08
N GLY A 139 13.31 2.64 17.96
CA GLY A 139 14.38 2.95 18.93
C GLY A 139 15.81 3.05 18.36
N PHE A 140 16.00 3.38 17.07
CA PHE A 140 17.29 3.26 16.35
C PHE A 140 17.68 4.50 15.55
N HIS A 141 18.98 4.76 15.40
CA HIS A 141 19.54 5.93 14.72
C HIS A 141 19.02 6.12 13.30
N VAL A 142 18.70 7.37 12.97
CA VAL A 142 18.08 7.74 11.71
C VAL A 142 18.92 8.80 11.03
N GLY A 143 19.24 8.60 9.76
CA GLY A 143 19.80 9.64 8.92
C GLY A 143 18.91 9.92 7.70
N LEU A 144 18.93 11.16 7.23
CA LEU A 144 18.00 11.63 6.21
C LEU A 144 18.70 12.48 5.18
N SER A 145 18.34 12.26 3.92
CA SER A 145 18.68 13.12 2.81
C SER A 145 17.40 13.65 2.14
N PHE A 146 17.33 14.96 1.95
CA PHE A 146 16.20 15.63 1.29
C PHE A 146 16.69 16.34 0.04
N LEU A 147 16.05 16.07 -1.09
CA LEU A 147 16.11 16.91 -2.28
C LEU A 147 14.85 17.78 -2.30
N VAL A 148 15.07 19.08 -2.15
CA VAL A 148 14.02 20.09 -2.07
C VAL A 148 14.14 20.99 -3.29
N ARG A 149 13.01 21.27 -3.94
CA ARG A 149 12.91 22.32 -4.96
C ARG A 149 11.87 23.33 -4.52
N GLY A 150 12.17 24.61 -4.61
CA GLY A 150 11.34 25.75 -4.20
C GLY A 150 11.80 26.39 -2.89
N SER A 151 11.12 27.46 -2.47
CA SER A 151 11.53 28.31 -1.33
C SER A 151 10.59 28.23 -0.11
N ASP A 152 9.48 27.51 -0.22
CA ASP A 152 8.41 27.38 0.78
C ASP A 152 8.48 26.10 1.62
N TYR A 153 9.44 25.21 1.32
CA TYR A 153 9.76 24.06 2.16
C TYR A 153 10.59 24.47 3.37
N VAL A 154 10.11 24.11 4.57
CA VAL A 154 10.81 24.40 5.83
C VAL A 154 11.22 23.07 6.47
N PRO A 155 12.50 22.65 6.36
CA PRO A 155 12.99 21.54 7.15
C PRO A 155 12.93 21.93 8.63
N VAL A 156 12.44 21.02 9.46
CA VAL A 156 12.41 21.23 10.91
C VAL A 156 13.33 20.22 11.56
N PHE A 157 13.13 18.94 11.24
CA PHE A 157 13.91 17.81 11.72
C PHE A 157 14.21 17.84 13.23
N THR A 158 13.18 18.08 14.04
CA THR A 158 13.30 18.09 15.50
C THR A 158 12.34 17.10 16.15
N LYS A 159 12.70 16.67 17.37
CA LYS A 159 11.76 15.97 18.25
C LYS A 159 10.53 16.86 18.43
N ALA A 160 9.36 16.25 18.29
CA ALA A 160 8.09 16.89 18.54
C ALA A 160 7.24 16.04 19.49
N ASP A 161 6.26 16.67 20.11
CA ASP A 161 5.17 15.95 20.78
C ASP A 161 4.29 15.27 19.73
N GLN A 162 3.53 14.26 20.17
CA GLN A 162 2.55 13.62 19.30
C GLN A 162 1.54 14.67 18.81
N PRO A 163 1.29 14.77 17.49
CA PRO A 163 0.28 15.68 16.98
C PRO A 163 -1.12 15.37 17.51
N THR A 164 -1.87 16.42 17.87
CA THR A 164 -3.23 16.31 18.44
C THR A 164 -4.33 16.30 17.38
N THR A 165 -4.01 16.65 16.13
CA THR A 165 -4.94 16.62 15.00
C THR A 165 -4.98 15.24 14.37
N THR A 166 -6.06 14.95 13.63
CA THR A 166 -6.13 13.72 12.83
C THR A 166 -5.22 13.85 11.62
N ALA A 167 -4.40 12.83 11.34
CA ALA A 167 -3.61 12.79 10.12
C ALA A 167 -4.53 12.76 8.90
N ASN A 168 -4.18 13.48 7.84
CA ASN A 168 -4.88 13.37 6.56
C ASN A 168 -4.32 12.22 5.73
N TRP A 169 -2.99 12.04 5.78
CA TRP A 169 -2.34 10.91 5.12
C TRP A 169 -1.43 10.19 6.09
N SER A 170 -1.49 8.86 6.01
CA SER A 170 -0.65 7.92 6.72
C SER A 170 -0.75 6.58 6.00
N TYR A 171 0.06 5.61 6.41
CA TYR A 171 -0.07 4.24 5.90
C TYR A 171 -1.48 3.65 6.14
N SER A 172 -2.13 4.00 7.26
CA SER A 172 -3.45 3.47 7.63
C SER A 172 -4.60 4.16 6.89
N LEU A 173 -4.48 5.47 6.63
CA LEU A 173 -5.56 6.26 6.03
C LEU A 173 -5.45 6.33 4.50
N SER A 174 -4.26 6.10 3.94
CA SER A 174 -4.01 6.18 2.51
C SER A 174 -3.05 5.08 2.05
N PRO A 175 -3.46 3.81 2.20
CA PRO A 175 -2.65 2.68 1.77
C PRO A 175 -2.27 2.76 0.29
N GLU A 176 -3.16 3.23 -0.59
CA GLU A 176 -2.88 3.34 -2.03
C GLU A 176 -1.64 4.17 -2.40
N SER A 177 -1.20 5.06 -1.50
CA SER A 177 -0.02 5.91 -1.65
C SER A 177 1.29 5.24 -1.22
N PHE A 178 1.24 3.95 -0.88
CA PHE A 178 2.31 3.24 -0.20
C PHE A 178 2.70 1.91 -0.87
N ASN A 179 4.01 1.67 -1.01
CA ASN A 179 4.60 0.43 -1.51
C ASN A 179 5.61 -0.17 -0.49
N PHE A 180 5.49 -1.47 -0.21
CA PHE A 180 6.35 -2.19 0.74
C PHE A 180 7.16 -3.30 0.07
N TYR A 181 8.46 -3.34 0.34
CA TYR A 181 9.32 -4.49 0.05
C TYR A 181 9.85 -5.09 1.36
N SER A 182 9.35 -6.27 1.71
CA SER A 182 9.77 -6.95 2.93
C SER A 182 11.17 -7.56 2.79
N GLY A 183 11.89 -7.69 3.91
CA GLY A 183 13.15 -8.43 3.95
C GLY A 183 13.00 -9.92 3.55
N THR A 184 11.78 -10.45 3.61
CA THR A 184 11.45 -11.82 3.17
C THR A 184 11.09 -11.92 1.68
N GLY A 185 11.26 -10.84 0.90
CA GLY A 185 10.99 -10.81 -0.54
C GLY A 185 9.52 -10.74 -0.93
N ARG A 186 8.63 -10.29 -0.03
CA ARG A 186 7.21 -10.05 -0.33
C ARG A 186 7.00 -8.59 -0.72
N LEU A 187 6.10 -8.38 -1.68
CA LEU A 187 5.69 -7.06 -2.17
C LEU A 187 4.28 -6.73 -1.69
N GLY A 188 4.14 -5.63 -0.97
CA GLY A 188 2.85 -5.06 -0.58
C GLY A 188 2.56 -3.78 -1.37
N LEU A 189 1.44 -3.73 -2.08
CA LEU A 189 0.91 -2.49 -2.66
C LEU A 189 -0.29 -2.06 -1.82
N GLY A 190 -0.13 -0.99 -1.05
CA GLY A 190 -1.11 -0.53 -0.07
C GLY A 190 -1.32 -1.40 1.16
N THR A 191 -0.32 -2.21 1.52
CA THR A 191 -0.31 -2.95 2.80
C THR A 191 1.11 -3.16 3.29
N LEU A 192 1.31 -3.02 4.61
CA LEU A 192 2.57 -3.33 5.31
C LEU A 192 2.68 -4.80 5.68
N ASN A 193 1.58 -5.55 5.61
CA ASN A 193 1.51 -6.93 6.06
C ASN A 193 1.13 -7.85 4.89
N PRO A 194 1.97 -7.97 3.83
CA PRO A 194 1.70 -8.90 2.76
C PRO A 194 1.80 -10.35 3.29
N THR A 195 0.70 -11.09 3.15
CA THR A 195 0.64 -12.52 3.47
C THR A 195 1.19 -13.35 2.31
N GLU A 196 0.98 -12.88 1.08
CA GLU A 196 1.43 -13.50 -0.15
C GLU A 196 2.72 -12.87 -0.69
N ARG A 197 3.29 -13.47 -1.75
CA ARG A 197 4.44 -12.87 -2.45
C ARG A 197 4.11 -11.48 -3.02
N LEU A 198 2.87 -11.29 -3.46
CA LEU A 198 2.30 -10.00 -3.87
C LEU A 198 0.94 -9.84 -3.20
N SER A 199 0.80 -8.84 -2.34
CA SER A 199 -0.49 -8.46 -1.74
C SER A 199 -0.87 -7.06 -2.19
N VAL A 200 -2.07 -6.90 -2.73
CA VAL A 200 -2.57 -5.61 -3.22
C VAL A 200 -3.85 -5.25 -2.47
N ASN A 201 -3.80 -4.13 -1.73
CA ASN A 201 -4.98 -3.55 -1.10
C ASN A 201 -5.59 -2.50 -2.04
N GLY A 202 -6.31 -2.96 -3.05
CA GLY A 202 -6.86 -2.11 -4.09
C GLY A 202 -7.23 -2.89 -5.34
N LYS A 203 -7.49 -2.15 -6.43
CA LYS A 203 -7.84 -2.74 -7.73
C LYS A 203 -6.58 -2.95 -8.58
N ILE A 204 -6.53 -4.07 -9.29
CA ILE A 204 -5.50 -4.35 -10.30
C ILE A 204 -6.13 -4.19 -11.69
N ARG A 205 -5.49 -3.41 -12.55
CA ARG A 205 -5.81 -3.34 -13.98
C ARG A 205 -4.67 -3.98 -14.75
N ALA A 206 -4.94 -5.05 -15.48
CA ALA A 206 -3.99 -5.76 -16.31
C ALA A 206 -4.55 -5.90 -17.74
N GLN A 207 -3.67 -6.02 -18.73
CA GLN A 207 -4.06 -6.38 -20.10
C GLN A 207 -4.37 -7.87 -20.21
N GLU A 208 -3.60 -8.71 -19.51
CA GLU A 208 -3.74 -10.16 -19.51
C GLU A 208 -3.27 -10.73 -18.16
N LEU A 209 -3.89 -11.83 -17.72
CA LEU A 209 -3.49 -12.61 -16.55
C LEU A 209 -3.53 -14.10 -16.92
N LYS A 210 -2.39 -14.78 -16.80
CA LYS A 210 -2.30 -16.24 -16.89
C LYS A 210 -2.30 -16.82 -15.46
N ILE A 211 -3.31 -17.61 -15.14
CA ILE A 211 -3.45 -18.28 -13.84
C ILE A 211 -3.17 -19.77 -14.05
N GLU A 212 -2.19 -20.31 -13.35
CA GLU A 212 -1.87 -21.74 -13.39
C GLU A 212 -2.59 -22.43 -12.24
N ALA A 213 -3.72 -23.06 -12.55
CA ALA A 213 -4.51 -23.85 -11.60
C ALA A 213 -4.31 -25.35 -11.87
N ALA A 214 -4.11 -26.14 -10.82
CA ALA A 214 -3.77 -27.56 -10.94
C ALA A 214 -4.96 -28.48 -11.27
N ASN A 215 -6.19 -28.06 -10.95
CA ASN A 215 -7.38 -28.93 -10.96
C ASN A 215 -8.43 -28.43 -11.96
N TRP A 216 -8.21 -28.71 -13.24
CA TRP A 216 -9.17 -28.37 -14.30
C TRP A 216 -10.25 -29.47 -14.45
N PRO A 217 -11.54 -29.14 -14.57
CA PRO A 217 -12.65 -30.08 -14.36
C PRO A 217 -13.01 -30.98 -15.55
N ASP A 218 -12.06 -31.49 -16.33
CA ASP A 218 -12.36 -32.30 -17.55
C ASP A 218 -13.09 -33.64 -17.27
N TYR A 219 -13.17 -34.04 -16.00
CA TYR A 219 -13.76 -35.31 -15.57
C TYR A 219 -15.28 -35.39 -15.69
N VAL A 220 -16.00 -34.28 -15.94
CA VAL A 220 -17.47 -34.26 -16.02
C VAL A 220 -18.00 -35.11 -17.18
N PHE A 221 -17.19 -35.31 -18.23
CA PHE A 221 -17.53 -36.14 -19.39
C PHE A 221 -17.11 -37.60 -19.25
N GLU A 222 -16.48 -37.99 -18.14
CA GLU A 222 -16.12 -39.37 -17.90
C GLU A 222 -17.35 -40.25 -17.68
N LYS A 223 -17.27 -41.53 -18.08
CA LYS A 223 -18.40 -42.47 -18.01
C LYS A 223 -18.93 -42.69 -16.60
N ASP A 224 -18.05 -42.58 -15.61
CA ASP A 224 -18.37 -42.84 -14.21
C ASP A 224 -18.79 -41.57 -13.46
N TYR A 225 -18.85 -40.42 -14.16
CA TYR A 225 -19.27 -39.16 -13.56
C TYR A 225 -20.73 -39.21 -13.12
N GLN A 226 -20.96 -39.03 -11.82
CA GLN A 226 -22.29 -39.00 -11.24
C GLN A 226 -22.90 -37.60 -11.41
N LEU A 227 -23.57 -37.37 -12.54
CA LEU A 227 -24.29 -36.13 -12.81
C LEU A 227 -25.42 -35.93 -11.78
N PRO A 228 -25.42 -34.86 -10.97
CA PRO A 228 -26.50 -34.58 -10.03
C PRO A 228 -27.83 -34.41 -10.76
N THR A 229 -28.93 -34.89 -10.19
CA THR A 229 -30.24 -34.67 -10.82
C THR A 229 -30.68 -33.22 -10.64
N LEU A 230 -31.55 -32.73 -11.54
CA LEU A 230 -32.14 -31.40 -11.40
C LEU A 230 -32.96 -31.26 -10.11
N GLU A 231 -33.59 -32.34 -9.63
CA GLU A 231 -34.32 -32.37 -8.36
C GLU A 231 -33.38 -32.24 -7.16
N GLN A 232 -32.23 -32.94 -7.16
CA GLN A 232 -31.20 -32.80 -6.13
C GLN A 232 -30.64 -31.37 -6.12
N THR A 233 -30.38 -30.81 -7.30
CA THR A 233 -29.90 -29.44 -7.47
C THR A 233 -30.92 -28.43 -6.95
N GLU A 234 -32.20 -28.57 -7.31
CA GLU A 234 -33.30 -27.72 -6.83
C GLU A 234 -33.42 -27.78 -5.30
N LYS A 235 -33.38 -28.98 -4.72
CA LYS A 235 -33.42 -29.16 -3.27
C LYS A 235 -32.25 -28.45 -2.59
N HIS A 236 -31.05 -28.54 -3.15
CA HIS A 236 -29.87 -27.86 -2.61
C HIS A 236 -30.02 -26.33 -2.68
N ILE A 237 -30.50 -25.79 -3.80
CA ILE A 237 -30.73 -24.35 -3.95
C ILE A 237 -31.79 -23.87 -2.95
N LYS A 238 -32.89 -24.61 -2.77
CA LYS A 238 -33.92 -24.27 -1.79
C LYS A 238 -33.40 -24.26 -0.35
N LEU A 239 -32.46 -25.15 -0.03
CA LEU A 239 -31.90 -25.26 1.32
C LEU A 239 -30.79 -24.24 1.60
N ASN A 240 -29.88 -24.03 0.64
CA ASN A 240 -28.64 -23.27 0.86
C ASN A 240 -28.60 -21.91 0.14
N GLY A 241 -29.48 -21.68 -0.84
CA GLY A 241 -29.57 -20.41 -1.57
C GLY A 241 -28.48 -20.20 -2.63
N HIS A 242 -27.68 -21.21 -2.96
CA HIS A 242 -26.66 -21.17 -4.01
C HIS A 242 -26.50 -22.55 -4.67
N LEU A 243 -25.68 -22.64 -5.72
CA LEU A 243 -25.42 -23.89 -6.43
C LEU A 243 -24.49 -24.81 -5.63
N PRO A 244 -24.64 -26.16 -5.73
CA PRO A 244 -23.72 -27.10 -5.11
C PRO A 244 -22.26 -26.86 -5.53
N GLY A 245 -21.35 -26.74 -4.55
CA GLY A 245 -19.92 -26.55 -4.80
C GLY A 245 -19.51 -25.11 -5.17
N ILE A 246 -20.46 -24.18 -5.30
CA ILE A 246 -20.20 -22.74 -5.43
C ILE A 246 -20.36 -22.11 -4.03
N PRO A 247 -19.41 -21.28 -3.56
CA PRO A 247 -19.53 -20.64 -2.26
C PRO A 247 -20.72 -19.68 -2.22
N SER A 248 -21.31 -19.55 -1.04
CA SER A 248 -22.36 -18.58 -0.73
C SER A 248 -21.83 -17.14 -0.78
N ALA A 249 -22.75 -16.18 -0.92
CA ALA A 249 -22.39 -14.76 -0.87
C ALA A 249 -21.76 -14.34 0.48
N ALA A 250 -22.12 -15.02 1.58
CA ALA A 250 -21.54 -14.80 2.89
C ALA A 250 -20.07 -15.26 2.95
N GLU A 251 -19.77 -16.46 2.44
CA GLU A 251 -18.41 -16.99 2.36
C GLU A 251 -17.53 -16.11 1.47
N VAL A 252 -18.02 -15.73 0.28
CA VAL A 252 -17.29 -14.83 -0.64
C VAL A 252 -16.99 -13.48 0.00
N LYS A 253 -17.91 -12.93 0.80
CA LYS A 253 -17.69 -11.66 1.50
C LYS A 253 -16.64 -11.77 2.60
N ALA A 254 -16.58 -12.92 3.29
CA ALA A 254 -15.67 -13.14 4.41
C ALA A 254 -14.24 -13.49 3.94
N GLU A 255 -14.13 -14.34 2.94
CA GLU A 255 -12.86 -15.00 2.57
C GLU A 255 -12.35 -14.58 1.17
N GLY A 256 -13.20 -13.96 0.35
CA GLY A 256 -12.90 -13.68 -1.05
C GLY A 256 -13.10 -14.90 -1.95
N ILE A 257 -12.49 -14.88 -3.13
CA ILE A 257 -12.48 -16.02 -4.07
C ILE A 257 -11.08 -16.23 -4.64
N GLU A 258 -10.73 -17.49 -4.81
CA GLU A 258 -9.62 -17.88 -5.67
C GLU A 258 -10.11 -17.91 -7.12
N VAL A 259 -9.65 -16.98 -7.94
CA VAL A 259 -10.16 -16.80 -9.31
C VAL A 259 -10.00 -18.07 -10.16
N GLY A 260 -8.89 -18.79 -10.00
CA GLY A 260 -8.64 -20.05 -10.71
C GLY A 260 -9.63 -21.15 -10.32
N ASP A 261 -9.81 -21.40 -9.02
CA ASP A 261 -10.75 -22.40 -8.51
C ASP A 261 -12.21 -22.05 -8.83
N MET A 262 -12.59 -20.78 -8.69
CA MET A 262 -13.93 -20.33 -9.07
C MET A 262 -14.20 -20.54 -10.56
N ASN A 263 -13.24 -20.23 -11.44
CA ASN A 263 -13.38 -20.49 -12.87
C ASN A 263 -13.51 -21.99 -13.18
N ALA A 264 -12.73 -22.85 -12.51
CA ALA A 264 -12.85 -24.30 -12.63
C ALA A 264 -14.24 -24.80 -12.17
N LYS A 265 -14.73 -24.32 -11.02
CA LYS A 265 -16.08 -24.66 -10.52
C LYS A 265 -17.18 -24.19 -11.48
N LEU A 266 -17.06 -22.98 -12.05
CA LEU A 266 -18.02 -22.47 -13.02
C LEU A 266 -18.00 -23.29 -14.32
N LEU A 267 -16.81 -23.67 -14.82
CA LEU A 267 -16.70 -24.54 -15.99
C LEU A 267 -17.39 -25.88 -15.75
N LYS A 268 -17.13 -26.53 -14.60
CA LYS A 268 -17.84 -27.74 -14.20
C LYS A 268 -19.36 -27.59 -14.28
N LYS A 269 -19.90 -26.46 -13.81
CA LYS A 269 -21.36 -26.20 -13.88
C LYS A 269 -21.87 -25.98 -15.30
N ILE A 270 -21.08 -25.38 -16.17
CA ILE A 270 -21.41 -25.24 -17.59
C ILE A 270 -21.47 -26.63 -18.26
N GLU A 271 -20.54 -27.53 -17.93
CA GLU A 271 -20.50 -28.89 -18.47
C GLU A 271 -21.68 -29.74 -17.98
N GLU A 272 -21.97 -29.72 -16.67
CA GLU A 272 -23.16 -30.37 -16.09
C GLU A 272 -24.46 -29.86 -16.73
N LEU A 273 -24.59 -28.54 -16.89
CA LEU A 273 -25.74 -27.92 -17.55
C LEU A 273 -25.85 -28.39 -19.01
N THR A 274 -24.72 -28.49 -19.71
CA THR A 274 -24.69 -28.96 -21.10
C THR A 274 -25.17 -30.41 -21.20
N LEU A 275 -24.79 -31.29 -20.28
CA LEU A 275 -25.30 -32.66 -20.20
C LEU A 275 -26.82 -32.71 -19.99
N HIS A 276 -27.35 -31.88 -19.08
CA HIS A 276 -28.80 -31.77 -18.87
C HIS A 276 -29.54 -31.25 -20.10
N LEU A 277 -28.98 -30.28 -20.83
CA LEU A 277 -29.57 -29.75 -22.06
C LEU A 277 -29.59 -30.78 -23.19
N ILE A 278 -28.51 -31.57 -23.33
CA ILE A 278 -28.47 -32.68 -24.30
C ILE A 278 -29.56 -33.70 -23.99
N ASP A 279 -29.69 -34.10 -22.73
CA ASP A 279 -30.73 -35.03 -22.28
C ASP A 279 -32.14 -34.46 -22.48
N GLN A 280 -32.35 -33.18 -22.19
CA GLN A 280 -33.61 -32.50 -22.41
C GLN A 280 -33.98 -32.45 -23.91
N ASN A 281 -33.02 -32.16 -24.79
CA ASN A 281 -33.25 -32.14 -26.24
C ASN A 281 -33.68 -33.52 -26.75
N LYS A 282 -33.03 -34.60 -26.29
CA LYS A 282 -33.42 -35.98 -26.64
C LYS A 282 -34.88 -36.27 -26.25
N ARG A 283 -35.28 -35.88 -25.03
CA ARG A 283 -36.66 -36.04 -24.55
C ARG A 283 -37.66 -35.23 -25.39
N GLN A 284 -37.31 -34.02 -25.82
CA GLN A 284 -38.17 -33.21 -26.71
C GLN A 284 -38.34 -33.82 -28.09
N GLU A 285 -37.27 -34.41 -28.66
CA GLU A 285 -37.34 -35.11 -29.94
C GLU A 285 -38.24 -36.36 -29.86
N GLU A 286 -38.14 -37.13 -28.77
CA GLU A 286 -38.99 -38.28 -28.51
C GLU A 286 -40.46 -37.87 -28.39
N GLN A 287 -40.76 -36.85 -27.58
CA GLN A 287 -42.10 -36.29 -27.45
C GLN A 287 -42.65 -35.78 -28.79
N SER A 288 -41.81 -35.15 -29.60
CA SER A 288 -42.22 -34.65 -30.93
C SER A 288 -42.57 -35.79 -31.88
N LYS A 289 -41.80 -36.89 -31.87
CA LYS A 289 -42.10 -38.09 -32.65
C LYS A 289 -43.41 -38.73 -32.20
N GLU A 290 -43.65 -38.83 -30.89
CA GLU A 290 -44.89 -39.35 -30.34
C GLU A 290 -46.10 -38.49 -30.73
N ILE A 291 -45.99 -37.16 -30.62
CA ILE A 291 -47.03 -36.23 -31.06
C ILE A 291 -47.34 -36.39 -32.55
N GLN A 292 -46.32 -36.51 -33.40
CA GLN A 292 -46.52 -36.76 -34.84
C GLN A 292 -47.24 -38.09 -35.08
N TYR A 293 -46.85 -39.15 -34.39
CA TYR A 293 -47.50 -40.45 -34.46
C TYR A 293 -48.97 -40.40 -34.04
N LEU A 294 -49.29 -39.78 -32.91
CA LEU A 294 -50.67 -39.63 -32.42
C LEU A 294 -51.52 -38.80 -33.40
N LYS A 295 -50.98 -37.70 -33.94
CA LYS A 295 -51.66 -36.90 -34.97
C LYS A 295 -51.99 -37.71 -36.23
N SER A 296 -51.12 -38.65 -36.61
CA SER A 296 -51.37 -39.51 -37.77
C SER A 296 -52.52 -40.50 -37.55
N LYS A 297 -52.83 -40.86 -36.30
CA LYS A 297 -53.93 -41.77 -35.93
C LYS A 297 -55.29 -41.09 -35.78
N ILE A 298 -55.32 -39.76 -35.66
CA ILE A 298 -56.56 -38.98 -35.48
C ILE A 298 -57.13 -38.54 -36.85
N LYS A 299 -56.37 -38.71 -37.93
CA LYS A 299 -56.79 -38.51 -39.32
C LYS A 299 -57.42 -39.77 -39.90
#